data_AF-A0A932YKG7-F1
#
_entry.id   AF-A0A932YKG7-F1
#
_cell.length_a   1.000
_cell.length_b   1.000
_cell.length_c   1.000
_cell.angle_alpha   90.00
_cell.angle_beta   90.00
_cell.angle_gamma   90.00
#
_symmetry.space_group_name_H-M   'P 1'
#
loop_
_entity.id
_entity.type
_entity.pdbx_description
1 polymer ?
#
loop_
_entity_poly.entity_id
_entity_poly.type
_entity_poly.pdbx_seq_one_letter_code
_entity_poly.pdbx_strand_id
1 'polypeptide(L)'
;MPKKSTLILLAIFLFFFLTTSVGAQTASNASDLKQEIQDLREEKKAAVDKIKEDTKAMIQAKRDEFKARLQTIKDQRKKTLLERINTKLENINKKHTTRFSKVLTKMQAILDQITQSTIDGKILEDSKIVQVSIDTAKTAVASQSAKTYIIEITDELSLRLNAQTEIMQLRQDLVTVHNLVLDTKQKVQKLRVDLAIIKKGATSSANL
;
A
#
# COMPACT_ATOMS: atom_id res chain seq x y z
N MET A 1 15.21 -30.49 -26.80
CA MET A 1 14.24 -30.07 -25.75
C MET A 1 14.59 -28.67 -25.27
N PRO A 2 13.92 -27.61 -25.74
CA PRO A 2 14.19 -26.26 -25.24
C PRO A 2 13.18 -25.88 -24.15
N LYS A 3 13.74 -25.53 -22.98
CA LYS A 3 13.09 -24.81 -21.87
C LYS A 3 12.39 -23.57 -22.42
N LYS A 4 11.09 -23.39 -22.12
CA LYS A 4 10.36 -22.17 -22.47
C LYS A 4 9.84 -21.49 -21.21
N SER A 5 10.60 -20.45 -20.85
CA SER A 5 10.13 -19.16 -20.34
C SER A 5 9.10 -19.18 -19.21
N THR A 6 9.58 -19.41 -18.00
CA THR A 6 9.04 -18.74 -16.81
C THR A 6 9.19 -17.23 -17.03
N LEU A 7 8.12 -16.58 -17.49
CA LEU A 7 8.00 -15.13 -17.50
C LEU A 7 7.80 -14.69 -16.04
N ILE A 8 8.92 -14.67 -15.33
CA ILE A 8 9.05 -14.05 -14.02
C ILE A 8 8.88 -12.55 -14.25
N LEU A 9 7.64 -12.06 -14.19
CA LEU A 9 7.38 -10.66 -13.92
C LEU A 9 7.59 -10.45 -12.40
N LEU A 10 8.85 -10.58 -11.97
CA LEU A 10 9.28 -10.17 -10.63
C LEU A 10 9.16 -8.65 -10.61
N ALA A 11 8.00 -8.18 -10.18
CA ALA A 11 7.71 -6.78 -9.98
C ALA A 11 8.76 -6.20 -9.04
N ILE A 12 9.64 -5.38 -9.61
CA ILE A 12 10.22 -4.15 -9.05
C ILE A 12 10.02 -4.07 -7.53
N PHE A 13 10.79 -4.88 -6.81
CA PHE A 13 11.13 -4.62 -5.42
C PHE A 13 12.44 -3.85 -5.44
N LEU A 14 12.45 -2.72 -6.16
CA LEU A 14 13.58 -1.81 -6.15
C LEU A 14 13.42 -0.99 -4.88
N PHE A 15 14.04 -1.54 -3.86
CA PHE A 15 14.37 -0.96 -2.58
C PHE A 15 15.08 0.38 -2.84
N PHE A 16 14.30 1.44 -3.01
CA PHE A 16 14.81 2.81 -3.05
C PHE A 16 15.07 3.22 -1.60
N PHE A 17 16.14 2.68 -1.02
CA PHE A 17 16.81 3.34 0.10
C PHE A 17 17.42 4.61 -0.47
N LEU A 18 16.69 5.72 -0.39
CA LEU A 18 17.32 7.03 -0.37
C LEU A 18 18.08 7.10 0.96
N THR A 19 19.37 6.80 0.90
CA THR A 19 20.31 7.21 1.94
C THR A 19 20.34 8.73 1.92
N THR A 20 19.50 9.37 2.72
CA THR A 20 19.68 10.78 3.03
C THR A 20 21.00 10.90 3.78
N SER A 21 21.92 11.70 3.24
CA SER A 21 23.12 12.12 3.94
C SER A 21 22.74 12.62 5.33
N VAL A 22 23.40 12.08 6.36
CA VAL A 22 23.39 12.65 7.71
C VAL A 22 24.14 13.98 7.62
N GLY A 23 23.40 15.04 7.28
CA GLY A 23 23.87 16.40 7.22
C GLY A 23 23.20 17.22 8.31
N ALA A 24 23.99 17.55 9.33
CA ALA A 24 23.85 18.69 10.24
C ALA A 24 22.50 18.91 10.95
N GLN A 25 22.50 18.71 12.28
CA GLN A 25 21.63 19.42 13.21
C GLN A 25 21.81 20.92 13.04
N THR A 26 21.06 21.51 12.13
CA THR A 26 20.71 22.93 12.20
C THR A 26 19.33 22.95 12.84
N ALA A 27 19.12 23.83 13.81
CA ALA A 27 17.80 24.04 14.40
C ALA A 27 16.83 24.50 13.30
N SER A 28 16.20 23.53 12.63
CA SER A 28 15.17 23.78 11.64
C SER A 28 13.97 24.35 12.37
N ASN A 29 13.53 25.53 11.94
CA ASN A 29 12.38 26.17 12.57
C ASN A 29 11.11 25.34 12.28
N ALA A 30 10.12 25.43 13.17
CA ALA A 30 8.87 24.67 13.02
C ALA A 30 8.14 24.90 11.68
N SER A 31 8.36 26.06 11.03
CA SER A 31 7.88 26.36 9.67
C SER A 31 8.52 25.45 8.62
N ASP A 32 9.83 25.26 8.70
CA ASP A 32 10.62 24.57 7.69
C ASP A 32 10.31 23.06 7.74
N LEU A 33 10.18 22.51 8.95
CA LEU A 33 9.75 21.12 9.16
C LEU A 33 8.35 20.87 8.59
N LYS A 34 7.43 21.84 8.72
CA LYS A 34 6.06 21.72 8.18
C LYS A 34 6.06 21.77 6.65
N GLN A 35 6.89 22.62 6.05
CA GLN A 35 7.03 22.69 4.60
C GLN A 35 7.61 21.40 4.03
N GLU A 36 8.65 20.85 4.65
CA GLU A 36 9.25 19.58 4.21
C GLU A 36 8.25 18.40 4.28
N ILE A 37 7.42 18.36 5.34
CA ILE A 37 6.32 17.40 5.44
C ILE A 37 5.31 17.57 4.29
N GLN A 38 5.04 18.82 3.86
CA GLN A 38 4.15 19.09 2.73
C GLN A 38 4.77 18.63 1.40
N ASP A 39 6.03 18.96 1.15
CA ASP A 39 6.72 18.62 -0.09
C ASP A 39 6.80 17.08 -0.29
N LEU A 40 7.11 16.35 0.78
CA LEU A 40 7.10 14.87 0.78
C LEU A 40 5.74 14.31 0.35
N ARG A 41 4.64 14.97 0.71
CA ARG A 41 3.28 14.51 0.34
C ARG A 41 3.00 14.73 -1.13
N GLU A 42 3.35 15.90 -1.66
CA GLU A 42 3.04 16.26 -3.03
C GLU A 42 3.79 15.34 -4.02
N GLU A 43 5.07 15.08 -3.75
CA GLU A 43 5.89 14.17 -4.56
C GLU A 43 5.30 12.75 -4.60
N LYS A 44 4.91 12.20 -3.44
CA LYS A 44 4.42 10.81 -3.36
C LYS A 44 2.98 10.64 -3.86
N LYS A 45 2.16 11.70 -3.83
CA LYS A 45 0.80 11.66 -4.38
C LYS A 45 0.81 11.40 -5.90
N ALA A 46 1.68 12.10 -6.64
CA ALA A 46 1.80 11.92 -8.08
C ALA A 46 2.21 10.49 -8.46
N ALA A 47 3.14 9.89 -7.71
CA ALA A 47 3.55 8.50 -7.92
C ALA A 47 2.41 7.50 -7.74
N VAL A 48 1.56 7.69 -6.71
CA VAL A 48 0.39 6.83 -6.45
C VAL A 48 -0.64 6.92 -7.58
N ASP A 49 -0.89 8.12 -8.10
CA ASP A 49 -1.88 8.30 -9.16
C ASP A 49 -1.40 7.74 -10.50
N LYS A 50 -0.11 7.89 -10.81
CA LYS A 50 0.51 7.28 -11.99
C LYS A 50 0.39 5.75 -12.01
N ILE A 51 0.61 5.08 -10.88
CA ILE A 51 0.47 3.61 -10.77
C ILE A 51 -0.93 3.14 -11.21
N LYS A 52 -1.97 3.90 -10.84
CA LYS A 52 -3.36 3.55 -11.18
C LYS A 52 -3.66 3.72 -12.66
N GLU A 53 -3.09 4.74 -13.29
CA GLU A 53 -3.31 5.04 -14.70
C GLU A 53 -2.60 4.03 -15.61
N ASP A 54 -1.31 3.80 -15.35
CA ASP A 54 -0.45 2.94 -16.17
C ASP A 54 -0.93 1.48 -16.26
N THR A 55 -1.69 1.02 -15.26
CA THR A 55 -2.10 -0.39 -15.17
C THR A 55 -3.48 -0.69 -15.75
N LYS A 56 -4.33 0.31 -16.01
CA LYS A 56 -5.73 0.09 -16.42
C LYS A 56 -5.84 -0.70 -17.73
N ALA A 57 -5.05 -0.33 -18.74
CA ALA A 57 -5.07 -0.99 -20.05
C ALA A 57 -4.55 -2.44 -19.97
N MET A 58 -3.47 -2.66 -19.20
CA MET A 58 -2.90 -3.99 -18.99
C MET A 58 -3.88 -4.94 -18.28
N ILE A 59 -4.62 -4.43 -17.29
CA ILE A 59 -5.63 -5.21 -16.57
C ILE A 59 -6.72 -5.69 -17.53
N GLN A 60 -7.20 -4.81 -18.41
CA GLN A 60 -8.24 -5.16 -19.37
C GLN A 60 -7.77 -6.25 -20.35
N ALA A 61 -6.57 -6.10 -20.91
CA ALA A 61 -5.99 -7.10 -21.81
C ALA A 61 -5.89 -8.49 -21.17
N LYS A 62 -5.40 -8.56 -19.92
CA LYS A 62 -5.31 -9.82 -19.17
C LYS A 62 -6.68 -10.47 -18.91
N ARG A 63 -7.72 -9.67 -18.67
CA ARG A 63 -9.10 -10.18 -18.48
C ARG A 63 -9.67 -10.77 -19.76
N ASP A 64 -9.43 -10.11 -20.89
CA ASP A 64 -9.93 -10.58 -22.17
C ASP A 64 -9.20 -11.86 -22.59
N GLU A 65 -7.90 -11.95 -22.34
CA GLU A 65 -7.13 -13.19 -22.50
C GLU A 65 -7.69 -14.32 -21.62
N PHE A 66 -7.96 -14.06 -20.34
CA PHE A 66 -8.56 -15.05 -19.45
C PHE A 66 -9.90 -15.55 -19.98
N LYS A 67 -10.78 -14.65 -20.44
CA LYS A 67 -12.09 -15.03 -21.02
C LYS A 67 -11.92 -15.90 -22.27
N ALA A 68 -10.96 -15.58 -23.13
CA ALA A 68 -10.67 -16.36 -24.32
C ALA A 68 -10.19 -17.78 -23.93
N ARG A 69 -9.25 -17.88 -22.99
CA ARG A 69 -8.75 -19.18 -22.49
C ARG A 69 -9.83 -19.96 -21.72
N LEU A 70 -10.75 -19.28 -21.04
CA LEU A 70 -11.86 -19.92 -20.34
C LEU A 70 -12.80 -20.68 -21.29
N GLN A 71 -12.89 -20.28 -22.57
CA GLN A 71 -13.69 -20.99 -23.57
C GLN A 71 -13.05 -22.30 -24.05
N THR A 72 -11.76 -22.52 -23.81
CA THR A 72 -11.07 -23.75 -24.24
C THR A 72 -11.31 -24.93 -23.28
N ILE A 73 -11.85 -24.66 -22.09
CA ILE A 73 -12.19 -25.68 -21.08
C ILE A 73 -13.49 -26.38 -21.49
N LYS A 74 -13.42 -27.71 -21.59
CA LYS A 74 -14.54 -28.58 -21.98
C LYS A 74 -15.47 -28.86 -20.81
N ASP A 75 -14.91 -29.05 -19.62
CA ASP A 75 -15.70 -29.29 -18.41
C ASP A 75 -16.41 -28.00 -17.94
N GLN A 76 -17.73 -27.97 -18.15
CA GLN A 76 -18.55 -26.81 -17.80
C GLN A 76 -18.57 -26.50 -16.29
N ARG A 77 -18.42 -27.52 -15.43
CA ARG A 77 -18.34 -27.33 -13.97
C ARG A 77 -17.04 -26.63 -13.61
N LYS A 78 -15.90 -27.08 -14.17
CA LYS A 78 -14.59 -26.43 -13.96
C LYS A 78 -14.60 -25.01 -14.47
N LYS A 79 -15.13 -24.78 -15.69
CA LYS A 79 -15.27 -23.45 -16.29
C LYS A 79 -16.01 -22.48 -15.37
N THR A 80 -17.20 -22.87 -14.90
CA THR A 80 -18.02 -22.05 -14.00
C THR A 80 -17.30 -21.78 -12.66
N LEU A 81 -16.60 -22.79 -12.12
CA LEU A 81 -15.86 -22.63 -10.88
C LEU A 81 -14.69 -21.65 -11.03
N LEU A 82 -13.91 -21.74 -12.11
CA LEU A 82 -12.81 -20.83 -12.41
C LEU A 82 -13.27 -19.39 -12.56
N GLU A 83 -14.36 -19.15 -13.27
CA GLU A 83 -14.96 -17.83 -13.40
C GLU A 83 -15.36 -17.24 -12.03
N ARG A 84 -15.98 -18.06 -11.19
CA ARG A 84 -16.34 -17.68 -9.81
C ARG A 84 -15.11 -17.37 -8.96
N ILE A 85 -14.05 -18.18 -9.04
CA ILE A 85 -12.82 -17.94 -8.28
C ILE A 85 -12.15 -16.65 -8.75
N ASN A 86 -12.01 -16.44 -10.06
CA ASN A 86 -11.40 -15.23 -10.62
C ASN A 86 -12.16 -13.97 -10.17
N THR A 87 -13.49 -13.99 -10.26
CA THR A 87 -14.36 -12.90 -9.77
C THR A 87 -14.19 -12.67 -8.27
N LYS A 88 -14.07 -13.75 -7.48
CA LYS A 88 -13.87 -13.65 -6.03
C LYS A 88 -12.51 -13.04 -5.68
N LEU A 89 -11.45 -13.41 -6.38
CA LEU A 89 -10.10 -12.85 -6.18
C LEU A 89 -10.10 -11.33 -6.43
N GLU A 90 -10.71 -10.88 -7.52
CA GLU A 90 -10.86 -9.46 -7.82
C GLU A 90 -11.63 -8.72 -6.72
N ASN A 91 -12.78 -9.27 -6.31
CA ASN A 91 -13.61 -8.66 -5.27
C ASN A 91 -12.89 -8.57 -3.92
N ILE A 92 -12.14 -9.61 -3.54
CA ILE A 92 -11.33 -9.60 -2.31
C ILE A 92 -10.26 -8.52 -2.40
N ASN A 93 -9.49 -8.46 -3.49
CA ASN A 93 -8.44 -7.45 -3.65
C ASN A 93 -9.01 -6.04 -3.56
N LYS A 94 -10.10 -5.76 -4.29
CA LYS A 94 -10.79 -4.47 -4.29
C LYS A 94 -11.32 -4.10 -2.91
N LYS A 95 -11.99 -5.04 -2.22
CA LYS A 95 -12.56 -4.79 -0.88
C LYS A 95 -11.47 -4.43 0.13
N HIS A 96 -10.37 -5.18 0.15
CA HIS A 96 -9.28 -4.96 1.10
C HIS A 96 -8.54 -3.67 0.81
N THR A 97 -8.13 -3.43 -0.44
CA THR A 97 -7.41 -2.20 -0.83
C THR A 97 -8.25 -0.94 -0.59
N THR A 98 -9.56 -0.98 -0.90
CA THR A 98 -10.48 0.12 -0.57
C THR A 98 -10.54 0.41 0.92
N ARG A 99 -10.61 -0.65 1.75
CA ARG A 99 -10.60 -0.48 3.22
C ARG A 99 -9.28 0.11 3.70
N PHE A 100 -8.15 -0.38 3.21
CA PHE A 100 -6.84 0.12 3.59
C PHE A 100 -6.64 1.59 3.21
N SER A 101 -7.02 2.00 1.99
CA SER A 101 -6.99 3.41 1.59
C SER A 101 -7.81 4.29 2.54
N LYS A 102 -9.04 3.89 2.88
CA LYS A 102 -9.89 4.66 3.82
C LYS A 102 -9.24 4.81 5.20
N VAL A 103 -8.58 3.76 5.69
CA VAL A 103 -7.86 3.80 6.97
C VAL A 103 -6.67 4.76 6.91
N LEU A 104 -5.87 4.70 5.84
CA LEU A 104 -4.72 5.58 5.64
C LEU A 104 -5.13 7.04 5.45
N THR A 105 -6.27 7.33 4.80
CA THR A 105 -6.82 8.70 4.72
C THR A 105 -7.13 9.26 6.11
N LYS A 106 -7.73 8.45 6.99
CA LYS A 106 -8.00 8.89 8.37
C LYS A 106 -6.72 9.10 9.17
N MET A 107 -5.71 8.25 8.99
CA MET A 107 -4.39 8.41 9.62
C MET A 107 -3.69 9.69 9.17
N GLN A 108 -3.76 10.00 7.87
CA GLN A 108 -3.25 11.25 7.33
C GLN A 108 -3.92 12.45 7.99
N ALA A 109 -5.26 12.47 8.07
CA ALA A 109 -5.99 13.58 8.70
C ALA A 109 -5.61 13.77 10.18
N ILE A 110 -5.35 12.68 10.90
CA ILE A 110 -4.86 12.75 12.29
C ILE A 110 -3.46 13.36 12.35
N LEU A 111 -2.56 12.94 11.46
CA LEU A 111 -1.22 13.51 11.39
C LEU A 111 -1.27 15.02 11.07
N ASP A 112 -2.13 15.42 10.15
CA ASP A 112 -2.34 16.83 9.79
C ASP A 112 -2.82 17.66 10.99
N GLN A 113 -3.75 17.11 11.77
CA GLN A 113 -4.20 17.76 12.99
C GLN A 113 -3.07 17.89 14.02
N ILE A 114 -2.22 16.85 14.16
CA ILE A 114 -1.07 16.88 15.07
C ILE A 114 -0.10 18.00 14.66
N THR A 115 0.34 18.02 13.40
CA THR A 115 1.33 18.99 12.90
C THR A 115 0.83 20.43 12.95
N GLN A 116 -0.48 20.65 12.81
CA GLN A 116 -1.10 21.96 12.99
C GLN A 116 -1.18 22.38 14.46
N SER A 117 -1.42 21.43 15.38
CA SER A 117 -1.70 21.70 16.80
C SER A 117 -0.47 21.86 17.70
N THR A 118 0.74 21.88 17.12
CA THR A 118 2.01 21.96 17.84
C THR A 118 3.09 22.73 17.07
N ILE A 119 4.07 23.22 17.83
CA ILE A 119 5.34 23.77 17.35
C ILE A 119 6.55 23.02 17.94
N ASP A 120 6.30 21.98 18.75
CA ASP A 120 7.35 21.18 19.38
C ASP A 120 8.20 20.48 18.31
N GLY A 121 9.49 20.80 18.28
CA GLY A 121 10.41 20.31 17.25
C GLY A 121 10.54 18.79 17.23
N LYS A 122 10.48 18.13 18.39
CA LYS A 122 10.55 16.67 18.47
C LYS A 122 9.30 16.03 17.87
N ILE A 123 8.10 16.52 18.21
CA ILE A 123 6.85 16.02 17.62
C ILE A 123 6.81 16.26 16.12
N LEU A 124 7.34 17.39 15.64
CA LEU A 124 7.43 17.66 14.19
C LEU A 124 8.41 16.71 13.49
N GLU A 125 9.54 16.39 14.10
CA GLU A 125 10.48 15.41 13.55
C GLU A 125 9.88 13.99 13.53
N ASP A 126 9.24 13.57 14.63
CA ASP A 126 8.53 12.29 14.68
C ASP A 126 7.37 12.26 13.65
N SER A 127 6.75 13.41 13.36
CA SER A 127 5.70 13.54 12.33
C SER A 127 6.22 13.25 10.92
N LYS A 128 7.48 13.58 10.60
CA LYS A 128 8.11 13.20 9.32
C LYS A 128 8.22 11.69 9.18
N ILE A 129 8.66 11.01 10.24
CA ILE A 129 8.77 9.54 10.25
C ILE A 129 7.40 8.89 10.03
N VAL A 130 6.35 9.44 10.68
CA VAL A 130 4.97 8.99 10.47
C VAL A 130 4.50 9.27 9.04
N GLN A 131 4.84 10.43 8.47
CA GLN A 131 4.48 10.78 7.09
C GLN A 131 5.07 9.77 6.09
N VAL A 132 6.36 9.46 6.23
CA VAL A 132 7.04 8.45 5.39
C VAL A 132 6.36 7.08 5.51
N SER A 133 5.97 6.66 6.72
CA SER A 133 5.24 5.41 6.93
C SER A 133 3.87 5.42 6.23
N ILE A 134 3.12 6.53 6.32
CA ILE A 134 1.83 6.67 5.63
C ILE A 134 2.02 6.57 4.11
N ASP A 135 3.02 7.24 3.55
CA ASP A 135 3.23 7.27 2.09
C ASP A 135 3.74 5.92 1.56
N THR A 136 4.56 5.23 2.34
CA THR A 136 4.96 3.84 2.07
C THR A 136 3.74 2.92 2.02
N ALA A 137 2.86 3.02 3.01
CA ALA A 137 1.64 2.20 3.06
C ALA A 137 0.65 2.56 1.93
N LYS A 138 0.49 3.85 1.59
CA LYS A 138 -0.36 4.27 0.46
C LYS A 138 0.17 3.72 -0.86
N THR A 139 1.48 3.77 -1.06
CA THR A 139 2.14 3.21 -2.25
C THR A 139 1.91 1.70 -2.34
N ALA A 140 2.10 0.97 -1.23
CA ALA A 140 1.85 -0.46 -1.19
C ALA A 140 0.37 -0.81 -1.49
N VAL A 141 -0.58 -0.05 -0.96
CA VAL A 141 -2.02 -0.22 -1.27
C VAL A 141 -2.31 0.09 -2.74
N ALA A 142 -1.71 1.13 -3.31
CA ALA A 142 -1.89 1.48 -4.72
C ALA A 142 -1.36 0.36 -5.63
N SER A 143 -0.13 -0.08 -5.41
CA SER A 143 0.47 -1.21 -6.14
C SER A 143 -0.37 -2.48 -6.00
N GLN A 144 -0.87 -2.77 -4.80
CA GLN A 144 -1.74 -3.92 -4.57
C GLN A 144 -3.08 -3.81 -5.31
N SER A 145 -3.67 -2.62 -5.35
CA SER A 145 -4.93 -2.38 -6.08
C SER A 145 -4.80 -2.54 -7.59
N ALA A 146 -3.59 -2.34 -8.12
CA ALA A 146 -3.26 -2.51 -9.52
C ALA A 146 -2.94 -3.96 -9.91
N LYS A 147 -2.70 -4.85 -8.94
CA LYS A 147 -2.47 -6.28 -9.21
C LYS A 147 -3.75 -6.97 -9.65
N THR A 148 -3.61 -7.86 -10.64
CA THR A 148 -4.67 -8.79 -11.05
C THR A 148 -4.20 -10.22 -10.82
N TYR A 149 -5.06 -10.99 -10.16
CA TYR A 149 -4.82 -12.39 -9.81
C TYR A 149 -5.61 -13.26 -10.78
N ILE A 150 -5.07 -13.40 -11.99
CA ILE A 150 -5.70 -14.19 -13.05
C ILE A 150 -5.14 -15.59 -13.02
N ILE A 151 -6.04 -16.56 -12.95
CA ILE A 151 -5.67 -17.97 -12.97
C ILE A 151 -5.18 -18.31 -14.37
N GLU A 152 -3.94 -18.79 -14.46
CA GLU A 152 -3.40 -19.27 -15.72
C GLU A 152 -4.11 -20.56 -16.15
N ILE A 153 -4.59 -20.57 -17.39
CA ILE A 153 -5.22 -21.73 -18.03
C ILE A 153 -4.21 -22.26 -19.06
N THR A 154 -3.56 -23.38 -18.75
CA THR A 154 -2.67 -24.13 -19.67
C THR A 154 -3.34 -25.43 -20.12
N ASP A 155 -3.85 -26.20 -19.16
CA ASP A 155 -4.49 -27.49 -19.34
C ASP A 155 -5.50 -27.74 -18.22
N GLU A 156 -6.39 -28.71 -18.38
CA GLU A 156 -7.47 -28.96 -17.43
C GLU A 156 -7.05 -29.68 -16.13
N LEU A 157 -5.86 -30.28 -16.08
CA LEU A 157 -5.38 -31.03 -14.92
C LEU A 157 -4.68 -30.10 -13.93
N SER A 158 -4.04 -29.03 -14.42
CA SER A 158 -3.34 -28.03 -13.61
C SER A 158 -4.24 -26.94 -13.03
N LEU A 159 -5.49 -26.79 -13.50
CA LEU A 159 -6.42 -25.71 -13.10
C LEU A 159 -6.54 -25.52 -11.58
N ARG A 160 -6.63 -26.62 -10.83
CA ARG A 160 -6.74 -26.57 -9.36
C ARG A 160 -5.47 -25.98 -8.73
N LEU A 161 -4.31 -26.42 -9.19
CA LEU A 161 -3.02 -25.97 -8.69
C LEU A 161 -2.83 -24.48 -9.03
N ASN A 162 -3.10 -24.09 -10.28
CA ASN A 162 -2.96 -22.70 -10.72
C ASN A 162 -3.91 -21.77 -9.94
N ALA A 163 -5.15 -22.20 -9.70
CA ALA A 163 -6.09 -21.45 -8.86
C ALA A 163 -5.60 -21.31 -7.42
N GLN A 164 -5.04 -22.38 -6.83
CA GLN A 164 -4.50 -22.35 -5.48
C GLN A 164 -3.32 -21.39 -5.36
N THR A 165 -2.41 -21.39 -6.34
CA THR A 165 -1.27 -20.46 -6.39
C THR A 165 -1.73 -19.01 -6.37
N GLU A 166 -2.67 -18.63 -7.23
CA GLU A 166 -3.19 -17.26 -7.27
C GLU A 166 -3.91 -16.86 -5.96
N ILE A 167 -4.67 -17.78 -5.36
CA ILE A 167 -5.32 -17.56 -4.06
C ILE A 167 -4.28 -17.30 -2.96
N MET A 168 -3.22 -18.12 -2.91
CA MET A 168 -2.16 -17.99 -1.92
C MET A 168 -1.38 -16.69 -2.12
N GLN A 169 -1.09 -16.32 -3.37
CA GLN A 169 -0.41 -15.08 -3.70
C GLN A 169 -1.23 -13.86 -3.27
N LEU A 170 -2.53 -13.81 -3.59
CA LEU A 170 -3.41 -12.73 -3.12
C LEU A 170 -3.41 -12.62 -1.60
N ARG A 171 -3.51 -13.76 -0.89
CA ARG A 171 -3.51 -13.77 0.57
C ARG A 171 -2.21 -13.20 1.12
N GLN A 172 -1.07 -13.67 0.61
CA GLN A 172 0.25 -13.23 1.08
C GLN A 172 0.43 -11.73 0.85
N ASP A 173 0.09 -11.26 -0.34
CA ASP A 173 0.17 -9.86 -0.71
C ASP A 173 -0.70 -8.97 0.20
N LEU A 174 -1.94 -9.38 0.46
CA LEU A 174 -2.84 -8.64 1.35
C LEU A 174 -2.36 -8.61 2.80
N VAL A 175 -1.73 -9.68 3.30
CA VAL A 175 -1.14 -9.72 4.64
C VAL A 175 0.03 -8.75 4.73
N THR A 176 0.91 -8.72 3.72
CA THR A 176 2.03 -7.78 3.66
C THR A 176 1.52 -6.33 3.73
N VAL A 177 0.53 -5.97 2.92
CA VAL A 177 -0.06 -4.61 2.94
C VAL A 177 -0.75 -4.32 4.27
N HIS A 178 -1.47 -5.29 4.82
CA HIS A 178 -2.13 -5.14 6.12
C HIS A 178 -1.14 -4.82 7.24
N ASN A 179 0.01 -5.50 7.27
CA ASN A 179 1.04 -5.28 8.29
C ASN A 179 1.64 -3.87 8.20
N LEU A 180 1.85 -3.35 6.98
CA LEU A 180 2.27 -1.95 6.79
C LEU A 180 1.23 -0.97 7.35
N VAL A 181 -0.06 -1.19 7.06
CA VAL A 181 -1.14 -0.33 7.58
C VAL A 181 -1.23 -0.41 9.11
N LEU A 182 -0.97 -1.57 9.72
CA LEU A 182 -0.93 -1.72 11.16
C LEU A 182 0.26 -0.99 11.80
N ASP A 183 1.45 -1.10 11.23
CA ASP A 183 2.63 -0.37 11.70
C ASP A 183 2.39 1.14 11.65
N THR A 184 1.85 1.65 10.52
CA THR A 184 1.45 3.06 10.39
C THR A 184 0.43 3.46 11.47
N LYS A 185 -0.56 2.60 11.76
CA LYS A 185 -1.53 2.85 12.84
C LYS A 185 -0.85 3.05 14.18
N GLN A 186 0.06 2.15 14.53
CA GLN A 186 0.77 2.17 15.81
C GLN A 186 1.63 3.42 15.93
N LYS A 187 2.33 3.82 14.85
CA LYS A 187 3.13 5.05 14.80
C LYS A 187 2.29 6.30 14.99
N VAL A 188 1.15 6.42 14.31
CA VAL A 188 0.21 7.54 14.51
C VAL A 188 -0.33 7.58 15.93
N GLN A 189 -0.69 6.42 16.49
CA GLN A 189 -1.18 6.33 17.87
C GLN A 189 -0.12 6.76 18.88
N LYS A 190 1.12 6.30 18.71
CA LYS A 190 2.25 6.71 19.56
C LYS A 190 2.45 8.22 19.52
N LEU A 191 2.51 8.80 18.33
CA LEU A 191 2.70 10.24 18.16
C LEU A 191 1.61 11.06 18.86
N ARG A 192 0.34 10.60 18.81
CA ARG A 192 -0.75 11.24 19.56
C ARG A 192 -0.55 11.19 21.07
N VAL A 193 -0.08 10.06 21.60
CA VAL A 193 0.17 9.88 23.03
C VAL A 193 1.32 10.79 23.47
N ASP A 194 2.40 10.83 22.71
CA ASP A 194 3.56 11.67 22.99
C ASP A 194 3.18 13.16 23.05
N LEU A 195 2.37 13.63 22.08
CA LEU A 195 1.82 14.99 22.11
C LEU A 195 0.96 15.27 23.35
N ALA A 196 0.13 14.32 23.77
CA ALA A 196 -0.73 14.48 24.95
C ALA A 196 0.08 14.59 26.25
N ILE A 197 1.16 13.82 26.37
CA ILE A 197 2.07 13.86 27.52
C ILE A 197 2.76 15.23 27.60
N ILE A 198 3.28 15.74 26.48
CA ILE A 198 3.93 17.06 26.43
C ILE A 198 2.96 18.17 26.85
N LYS A 199 1.73 18.15 26.32
CA LYS A 199 0.70 19.14 26.68
C LYS A 199 0.37 19.09 28.17
N LYS A 200 0.23 17.91 28.76
CA LYS A 200 -0.04 17.76 30.19
C LYS A 200 1.11 18.30 31.05
N GLY A 201 2.35 17.98 30.70
CA GLY A 201 3.55 18.49 31.39
C GLY A 201 3.59 20.02 31.40
N ALA A 202 3.34 20.67 30.25
CA ALA A 202 3.31 22.12 30.13
C ALA A 202 2.21 22.78 30.98
N THR A 203 1.02 22.15 31.09
CA THR A 203 -0.07 22.68 31.93
C THR A 203 0.18 22.52 33.43
N SER A 204 0.96 21.53 33.86
CA SER A 204 1.31 21.37 35.28
C SER A 204 2.41 22.34 35.72
N SER A 205 3.33 22.71 34.84
CA SER A 205 4.37 23.71 35.13
C SER A 205 3.87 25.16 35.13
N ALA A 206 2.74 25.45 34.47
CA ALA A 206 2.17 26.80 34.38
C ALA A 206 1.25 27.17 35.57
N ASN A 207 0.94 26.22 36.46
CA ASN A 207 0.06 26.41 37.62
C ASN A 207 0.82 26.38 38.97
N LEU A 208 2.15 26.56 38.93
CA LEU A 208 3.04 26.72 40.08
C LEU A 208 3.66 28.12 40.03
#